data_AF-A0A0C2IY66-F1
#
_entry.id   AF-A0A0C2IY66-F1
#
_cell.length_a   1.000
_cell.length_b   1.000
_cell.length_c   1.000
_cell.angle_alpha   90.00
_cell.angle_beta   90.00
_cell.angle_gamma   90.00
#
_symmetry.space_group_name_H-M   'P 1'
#
loop_
_entity.id
_entity.type
_entity.pdbx_description
1 polymer ?
#
loop_
_entity_poly.entity_id
_entity_poly.type
_entity_poly.pdbx_seq_one_letter_code
_entity_poly.pdbx_strand_id
1 'polypeptide(L)'
;MSTETILSKENFKKNSISHSTLEQVKQKLKFGWHNGKSLENPMSEYYERRFDLSMENDVIFWHDRVIIPNELKKPVLEYIHGGHQGIGAMRSWMKCYVWGLWMNNNIEKFVSNCEACQSKPIT
;
A
#
# COMPACT_ATOMS: atom_id res chain seq x y z
N MET A 1 -8.88 -11.06 13.03
CA MET A 1 -9.61 -10.66 11.81
C MET A 1 -9.11 -11.54 10.66
N SER A 2 -9.99 -12.09 9.83
CA SER A 2 -9.58 -12.94 8.70
C SER A 2 -8.89 -12.11 7.60
N THR A 3 -8.07 -12.78 6.77
CA THR A 3 -7.46 -12.25 5.52
C THR A 3 -8.43 -11.37 4.73
N GLU A 4 -9.65 -11.87 4.56
CA GLU A 4 -10.69 -11.28 3.72
C GLU A 4 -11.16 -9.92 4.24
N THR A 5 -11.19 -9.70 5.56
CA THR A 5 -11.73 -8.44 6.11
C THR A 5 -10.80 -7.27 5.88
N ILE A 6 -9.49 -7.44 6.15
CA ILE A 6 -8.51 -6.35 6.08
C ILE A 6 -8.25 -5.94 4.63
N LEU A 7 -8.28 -6.90 3.70
CA LEU A 7 -7.95 -6.71 2.28
C LEU A 7 -9.17 -6.63 1.37
N SER A 8 -10.36 -6.58 1.94
CA SER A 8 -11.58 -6.40 1.16
C SER A 8 -11.54 -5.08 0.40
N LYS A 9 -12.04 -5.10 -0.84
CA LYS A 9 -12.28 -3.87 -1.63
C LYS A 9 -13.13 -2.87 -0.85
N GLU A 10 -14.07 -3.35 -0.04
CA GLU A 10 -14.92 -2.52 0.84
C GLU A 10 -14.11 -1.77 1.90
N ASN A 11 -13.18 -2.45 2.58
CA ASN A 11 -12.32 -1.81 3.58
C ASN A 11 -11.40 -0.76 2.94
N PHE A 12 -10.84 -1.06 1.76
CA PHE A 12 -10.00 -0.12 1.02
C PHE A 12 -10.78 1.08 0.51
N LYS A 13 -12.00 0.87 0.01
CA LYS A 13 -12.90 1.94 -0.40
C LYS A 13 -13.24 2.86 0.77
N LYS A 14 -13.64 2.29 1.91
CA LYS A 14 -14.02 3.05 3.11
C LYS A 14 -12.88 3.92 3.65
N ASN A 15 -11.64 3.44 3.54
CA ASN A 15 -10.46 4.12 4.06
C ASN A 15 -9.74 4.97 3.01
N SER A 16 -10.27 5.10 1.80
CA SER A 16 -9.77 6.09 0.86
C SER A 16 -10.41 7.45 1.17
N ILE A 17 -9.83 8.17 2.13
CA ILE A 17 -10.42 9.41 2.66
C ILE A 17 -10.24 10.58 1.67
N SER A 18 -11.28 11.42 1.61
CA SER A 18 -11.29 12.77 1.05
C SER A 18 -10.02 13.56 1.43
N HIS A 19 -9.38 14.22 0.46
CA HIS A 19 -8.15 15.03 0.58
C HIS A 19 -6.81 14.27 0.63
N SER A 20 -6.80 12.95 0.47
CA SER A 20 -5.55 12.18 0.36
C SER A 20 -4.90 12.27 -1.04
N THR A 21 -3.61 11.92 -1.13
CA THR A 21 -2.93 11.67 -2.43
C THR A 21 -3.73 10.72 -3.31
N LEU A 22 -4.34 9.66 -2.73
CA LEU A 22 -5.12 8.70 -3.49
C LEU A 22 -6.37 9.32 -4.11
N GLU A 23 -7.03 10.27 -3.43
CA GLU A 23 -8.15 11.00 -4.04
C GLU A 23 -7.69 11.83 -5.25
N GLN A 24 -6.53 12.49 -5.16
CA GLN A 24 -5.97 13.18 -6.33
C GLN A 24 -5.68 12.21 -7.47
N VAL A 25 -5.13 11.03 -7.19
CA VAL A 25 -4.91 9.98 -8.18
C VAL A 25 -6.23 9.50 -8.79
N LYS A 26 -7.29 9.29 -8.00
CA LYS A 26 -8.63 8.94 -8.52
C LYS A 26 -9.16 10.00 -9.47
N GLN A 27 -9.06 11.27 -9.10
CA GLN A 27 -9.49 12.38 -9.95
C GLN A 27 -8.71 12.38 -11.28
N LYS A 28 -7.39 12.13 -11.24
CA LYS A 28 -6.56 12.04 -12.45
C LYS A 28 -6.89 10.80 -13.31
N LEU A 29 -7.27 9.68 -12.71
CA LEU A 29 -7.75 8.51 -13.44
C LEU A 29 -9.13 8.75 -14.09
N LYS A 30 -10.03 9.50 -13.42
CA LYS A 30 -11.37 9.83 -13.93
C LYS A 30 -11.34 10.89 -15.04
N PHE A 31 -10.55 11.94 -14.86
CA PHE A 31 -10.58 13.14 -15.70
C PHE A 31 -9.34 13.32 -16.58
N GLY A 32 -8.35 12.44 -16.43
CA GLY A 32 -7.10 12.47 -17.16
C GLY A 32 -5.97 13.19 -16.41
N TRP A 33 -4.75 12.86 -16.83
CA TRP A 33 -3.53 13.46 -16.31
C TRP A 33 -3.17 14.71 -17.14
N HIS A 34 -3.81 15.85 -16.87
CA HIS A 34 -3.46 17.11 -17.54
C HIS A 34 -2.09 17.62 -17.08
N ASN A 35 -1.26 18.06 -18.04
CA ASN A 35 0.06 18.67 -17.87
C ASN A 35 1.09 17.78 -17.14
N GLY A 36 1.90 17.05 -17.91
CA GLY A 36 3.11 16.36 -17.43
C GLY A 36 4.25 17.29 -16.98
N LYS A 37 3.93 18.50 -16.49
CA LYS A 37 4.91 19.40 -15.87
C LYS A 37 5.14 18.93 -14.44
N SER A 38 6.42 18.71 -14.11
CA SER A 38 7.01 18.47 -12.78
C SER A 38 6.00 18.34 -11.64
N LEU A 39 5.35 17.16 -11.53
CA LEU A 39 4.56 16.85 -10.34
C LEU A 39 5.52 16.63 -9.16
N GLU A 40 5.18 17.15 -7.99
CA GLU A 40 5.95 16.87 -6.78
C GLU A 40 5.66 15.46 -6.26
N ASN A 41 6.59 14.89 -5.49
CA ASN A 41 6.36 13.63 -4.79
C ASN A 41 5.21 13.84 -3.76
N PRO A 42 4.26 12.89 -3.63
CA PRO A 42 4.24 11.57 -4.25
C PRO A 42 3.56 11.48 -5.62
N MET A 43 2.97 12.56 -6.16
CA MET A 43 2.18 12.50 -7.39
C MET A 43 3.00 12.15 -8.64
N SER A 44 4.28 12.54 -8.71
CA SER A 44 5.18 12.14 -9.82
C SER A 44 5.28 10.63 -9.98
N GLU A 45 5.41 9.90 -8.88
CA GLU A 45 5.55 8.44 -8.87
C GLU A 45 4.29 7.73 -9.41
N TYR A 46 3.10 8.26 -9.10
CA TYR A 46 1.85 7.75 -9.69
C TYR A 46 1.74 8.12 -11.17
N TYR A 47 2.18 9.32 -11.56
CA TYR A 47 2.16 9.75 -12.95
C TYR A 47 3.08 8.89 -13.83
N GLU A 48 4.27 8.55 -13.35
CA GLU A 48 5.20 7.66 -14.07
C GLU A 48 4.58 6.30 -14.35
N ARG A 49 3.75 5.79 -13.43
CA ARG A 49 3.06 4.49 -13.54
C ARG A 49 1.63 4.58 -14.06
N ARG A 50 1.17 5.75 -14.50
CA ARG A 50 -0.25 6.04 -14.77
C ARG A 50 -0.92 5.10 -15.77
N PHE A 51 -0.16 4.52 -16.70
CA PHE A 51 -0.69 3.59 -17.69
C PHE A 51 -0.96 2.20 -17.12
N ASP A 52 -0.32 1.85 -16.02
CA ASP A 52 -0.50 0.60 -15.28
C ASP A 52 -1.46 0.78 -14.09
N LEU A 53 -1.97 1.99 -13.88
CA LEU A 53 -2.96 2.29 -12.85
C LEU A 53 -4.36 2.06 -13.40
N SER A 54 -5.18 1.38 -12.60
CA SER A 54 -6.62 1.24 -12.86
C SER A 54 -7.41 1.53 -11.60
N MET A 55 -8.72 1.76 -11.75
CA MET A 55 -9.61 2.01 -10.62
C MET A 55 -10.92 1.27 -10.80
N GLU A 56 -11.31 0.53 -9.76
CA GLU A 56 -12.55 -0.23 -9.69
C GLU A 56 -13.20 0.02 -8.34
N ASN A 57 -14.49 0.40 -8.31
CA ASN A 57 -15.23 0.67 -7.08
C ASN A 57 -14.53 1.67 -6.13
N ASP A 58 -13.91 2.72 -6.70
CA ASP A 58 -13.09 3.72 -6.00
C ASP A 58 -11.86 3.14 -5.25
N VAL A 59 -11.41 1.95 -5.63
CA VAL A 59 -10.13 1.36 -5.20
C VAL A 59 -9.15 1.45 -6.35
N ILE A 60 -7.94 1.94 -6.08
CA ILE A 60 -6.88 2.06 -7.09
C ILE A 60 -6.01 0.81 -7.07
N PHE A 61 -5.68 0.32 -8.26
CA PHE A 61 -4.80 -0.81 -8.48
C PHE A 61 -3.59 -0.37 -9.29
N TRP A 62 -2.45 -1.01 -9.05
CA TRP A 62 -1.30 -1.02 -9.94
C TRP A 62 -1.07 -2.44 -10.44
N HIS A 63 -1.28 -2.67 -11.73
CA HIS A 63 -1.54 -4.00 -12.29
C HIS A 63 -2.68 -4.70 -11.52
N ASP A 64 -2.37 -5.81 -10.86
CA ASP A 64 -3.28 -6.67 -10.09
C ASP A 64 -3.24 -6.39 -8.58
N ARG A 65 -2.41 -5.44 -8.13
CA ARG A 65 -2.20 -5.13 -6.71
C ARG A 65 -2.97 -3.91 -6.26
N VAL A 66 -3.55 -3.98 -5.07
CA VAL A 66 -4.27 -2.85 -4.48
C VAL A 66 -3.30 -1.82 -3.91
N ILE A 67 -3.52 -0.54 -4.17
CA ILE A 67 -2.76 0.54 -3.53
C ILE A 67 -3.31 0.79 -2.13
N ILE A 68 -2.43 0.73 -1.11
CA ILE A 68 -2.84 0.85 0.30
C ILE A 68 -3.06 2.32 0.70
N PRO A 69 -4.28 2.69 1.17
CA PRO A 69 -4.53 3.96 1.85
C PRO A 69 -3.69 4.12 3.12
N ASN A 70 -3.39 5.37 3.50
CA ASN A 70 -2.53 5.68 4.65
C ASN A 70 -3.01 5.01 5.95
N GLU A 71 -4.32 4.97 6.13
CA GLU A 71 -5.07 4.45 7.25
C GLU A 71 -4.91 2.93 7.39
N LEU A 72 -4.72 2.23 6.26
CA LEU A 72 -4.58 0.78 6.20
C LEU A 72 -3.13 0.31 6.25
N LYS A 73 -2.14 1.22 6.19
CA LYS A 73 -0.71 0.84 6.23
C LYS A 73 -0.35 0.03 7.47
N LYS A 74 -0.71 0.55 8.65
CA LYS A 74 -0.42 -0.10 9.93
C LYS A 74 -1.22 -1.41 10.10
N PRO A 75 -2.55 -1.44 9.90
CA PRO A 75 -3.31 -2.69 9.94
C PRO A 75 -2.79 -3.78 9.01
N VAL A 76 -2.39 -3.41 7.77
CA VAL A 76 -1.80 -4.37 6.83
C VAL A 76 -0.44 -4.87 7.34
N LEU A 77 0.42 -3.98 7.85
CA LEU A 77 1.71 -4.38 8.42
C LEU A 77 1.56 -5.33 9.62
N GLU A 78 0.65 -5.01 10.55
CA GLU A 78 0.33 -5.87 11.71
C GLU A 78 -0.20 -7.23 11.26
N TYR A 79 -1.11 -7.22 10.28
CA TYR A 79 -1.71 -8.42 9.73
C TYR A 79 -0.66 -9.33 9.12
N ILE A 80 0.15 -8.81 8.19
CA ILE A 80 1.16 -9.63 7.53
C ILE A 80 2.20 -10.10 8.55
N HIS A 81 2.54 -9.29 9.56
CA HIS A 81 3.49 -9.63 10.61
C HIS A 81 2.99 -10.66 11.61
N GLY A 82 1.70 -11.02 11.61
CA GLY A 82 1.03 -11.83 12.63
C GLY A 82 1.62 -13.22 12.94
N GLY A 83 2.65 -13.67 12.21
CA GLY A 83 3.40 -14.90 12.49
C GLY A 83 4.90 -14.68 12.79
N HIS A 84 5.37 -13.44 12.90
CA HIS A 84 6.79 -13.09 13.07
C HIS A 84 7.73 -13.72 12.02
N GLN A 85 7.23 -13.96 10.80
CA GLN A 85 7.91 -14.65 9.71
C GLN A 85 9.09 -13.87 9.08
N GLY A 86 9.43 -12.70 9.63
CA GLY A 86 10.55 -11.88 9.18
C GLY A 86 10.28 -11.05 7.91
N ILE A 87 11.29 -10.23 7.56
CA ILE A 87 11.21 -9.21 6.50
C ILE A 87 11.01 -9.85 5.12
N GLY A 88 11.67 -10.98 4.84
CA GLY A 88 11.62 -11.65 3.54
C GLY A 88 10.20 -12.08 3.16
N ALA A 89 9.51 -12.77 4.07
CA ALA A 89 8.14 -13.20 3.85
C ALA A 89 7.14 -12.03 3.81
N MET A 90 7.33 -10.98 4.63
CA MET A 90 6.53 -9.74 4.52
C MET A 90 6.68 -9.09 3.13
N ARG A 91 7.91 -9.01 2.60
CA ARG A 91 8.18 -8.48 1.25
C ARG A 91 7.54 -9.31 0.15
N SER A 92 7.65 -10.63 0.21
CA SER A 92 7.02 -11.54 -0.76
C SER A 92 5.50 -11.38 -0.77
N TRP A 93 4.89 -11.34 0.42
CA TRP A 93 3.46 -11.12 0.55
C TRP A 93 3.04 -9.79 -0.07
N MET A 94 3.75 -8.72 0.27
CA MET A 94 3.50 -7.39 -0.26
C MET A 94 3.56 -7.35 -1.80
N LYS A 95 4.58 -7.96 -2.41
CA LYS A 95 4.72 -8.03 -3.89
C LYS A 95 3.58 -8.77 -4.58
N CYS A 96 2.84 -9.63 -3.90
CA CYS A 96 1.73 -10.38 -4.47
C CYS A 96 0.40 -9.62 -4.38
N TYR A 97 0.15 -8.89 -3.28
CA TYR A 97 -1.20 -8.40 -2.98
C TYR A 97 -1.35 -6.88 -3.05
N VAL A 98 -0.29 -6.13 -2.78
CA VAL A 98 -0.40 -4.70 -2.48
C VAL A 98 0.74 -3.87 -3.03
N TRP A 99 0.48 -2.59 -3.29
CA TRP A 99 1.51 -1.65 -3.71
C TRP A 99 1.45 -0.32 -2.94
N GLY A 100 2.59 0.35 -2.86
CA GLY A 100 2.76 1.60 -2.15
C GLY A 100 4.22 2.05 -2.09
N LEU A 101 4.42 3.34 -2.30
CA LEU A 101 5.74 4.01 -2.25
C LEU A 101 6.41 3.91 -0.86
N TRP A 102 5.62 3.62 0.16
CA TRP A 102 6.04 3.57 1.56
C TRP A 102 6.59 2.20 1.97
N MET A 103 6.50 1.16 1.15
CA MET A 103 6.56 -0.22 1.65
C MET A 103 7.93 -0.67 2.16
N ASN A 104 9.02 -0.38 1.43
CA ASN A 104 10.32 -0.98 1.76
C ASN A 104 10.87 -0.53 3.13
N ASN A 105 10.93 0.78 3.39
CA ASN A 105 11.51 1.31 4.63
C ASN A 105 10.61 1.05 5.85
N ASN A 106 9.29 0.90 5.63
CA ASN A 106 8.36 0.67 6.74
C ASN A 106 8.33 -0.79 7.21
N ILE A 107 8.56 -1.77 6.33
CA ILE A 107 8.66 -3.18 6.77
C ILE A 107 9.85 -3.37 7.71
N GLU A 108 11.03 -2.87 7.33
CA GLU A 108 12.24 -3.01 8.13
C GLU A 108 12.07 -2.36 9.49
N LYS A 109 11.57 -1.11 9.51
CA LYS A 109 11.27 -0.38 10.74
C LYS A 109 10.20 -1.08 11.59
N PHE A 110 9.21 -1.70 10.96
CA PHE A 110 8.16 -2.42 11.69
C PHE A 110 8.73 -3.65 12.41
N VAL A 111 9.55 -4.44 11.71
CA VAL A 111 10.18 -5.64 12.28
C VAL A 111 11.24 -5.28 13.32
N SER A 112 12.01 -4.19 13.11
CA SER A 112 13.01 -3.72 14.07
C SER A 112 12.39 -3.30 15.41
N ASN A 113 11.14 -2.83 15.40
CA ASN A 113 10.40 -2.43 16.59
C ASN A 113 9.62 -3.59 17.25
N CYS A 114 9.66 -4.80 16.67
CA CYS A 114 8.99 -5.96 17.25
C CYS A 114 9.90 -6.70 18.23
N GLU A 115 9.59 -6.62 19.53
CA GLU A 115 10.35 -7.28 20.60
C GLU A 115 10.53 -8.79 20.37
N ALA A 116 9.47 -9.49 19.93
CA ALA A 116 9.52 -10.93 19.67
C ALA A 116 10.39 -11.31 18.47
N CYS A 117 10.56 -10.40 17.50
CA CYS A 117 11.50 -10.60 16.39
C CYS A 117 12.93 -10.25 16.79
N GLN A 118 13.13 -9.27 17.68
CA GLN A 118 14.46 -8.89 18.15
C GLN A 118 15.03 -9.84 19.21
N SER A 119 14.17 -10.58 19.92
CA SER A 119 14.59 -11.53 20.96
C SER A 119 15.00 -12.91 20.43
N LYS A 120 14.76 -13.20 19.14
CA LYS A 120 15.13 -14.47 18.52
C LYS A 120 16.51 -14.36 17.87
N PRO A 121 17.53 -15.13 18.31
CA PRO A 121 18.79 -15.20 17.58
C PRO A 121 18.53 -15.81 16.19
N ILE A 122 19.26 -15.31 15.19
CA ILE A 122 19.26 -15.85 13.83
C ILE A 122 19.83 -17.28 13.94
N THR A 123 18.95 -18.28 14.03
CA THR A 123 19.32 -19.70 13.94
C THR A 123 19.47 -20.11 12.49
#